data_AF-A0A1M6KVH6-F1
#
_entry.id   AF-A0A1M6KVH6-F1
#
_cell.length_a   1.000
_cell.length_b   1.000
_cell.length_c   1.000
_cell.angle_alpha   90.00
_cell.angle_beta   90.00
_cell.angle_gamma   90.00
#
_symmetry.space_group_name_H-M   'P 1'
#
loop_
_entity.id
_entity.type
_entity.pdbx_description
1 polymer ?
#
loop_
_entity_poly.entity_id
_entity_poly.type
_entity_poly.pdbx_seq_one_letter_code
_entity_poly.pdbx_strand_id
1 'polypeptide(L)'
;MREENAVKVHPSRLARSWDGCDAIDGDIVRTYSADLISESKKIRGVFEWQGRAFVCVSVFHQKDGVKWCEAVEVVPVGLFKPERDSLEEAGKPGDCFYYGTQVKKGKEAVVLGEALTFIPDQSCDWAGPEKQQELF
;
A
#
# COMPACT_ATOMS: atom_id res chain seq x y z
N MET A 1 -13.95 0.09 8.42
CA MET A 1 -12.48 0.12 8.47
C MET A 1 -12.07 -1.04 9.35
N ARG A 2 -11.26 -2.00 8.86
CA ARG A 2 -10.86 -3.16 9.65
C ARG A 2 -9.69 -2.74 10.53
N GLU A 3 -9.93 -2.51 11.82
CA GLU A 3 -8.92 -2.02 12.77
C GLU A 3 -7.81 -3.05 13.05
N GLU A 4 -8.09 -4.35 12.84
CA GLU A 4 -7.18 -5.46 13.16
C GLU A 4 -5.89 -5.49 12.32
N ASN A 5 -5.89 -4.93 11.11
CA ASN A 5 -4.71 -4.87 10.22
C ASN A 5 -4.25 -3.42 9.94
N ALA A 6 -4.65 -2.49 10.80
CA ALA A 6 -4.30 -1.08 10.66
C ALA A 6 -2.92 -0.78 11.25
N VAL A 7 -2.03 -0.26 10.42
CA VAL A 7 -0.67 0.14 10.76
C VAL A 7 -0.58 1.65 10.71
N LYS A 8 -0.16 2.25 11.84
CA LYS A 8 0.11 3.68 11.92
C LYS A 8 1.47 3.98 11.27
N VAL A 9 1.48 4.97 10.37
CA VAL A 9 2.69 5.45 9.70
C VAL A 9 2.76 6.96 9.76
N HIS A 10 3.98 7.49 9.66
CA HIS A 10 4.16 8.93 9.53
C HIS A 10 3.34 9.46 8.34
N PRO A 11 2.50 10.49 8.54
CA PRO A 11 1.54 10.92 7.52
C PRO A 11 2.18 11.31 6.17
N SER A 12 3.43 11.78 6.15
CA SER A 12 4.14 12.08 4.90
C SER A 12 4.23 10.88 3.94
N ARG A 13 4.29 9.64 4.46
CA ARG A 13 4.33 8.42 3.64
C ARG A 13 3.02 8.12 2.91
N LEU A 14 1.94 8.77 3.34
CA LEU A 14 0.60 8.69 2.76
C LEU A 14 0.27 9.93 1.92
N ALA A 15 1.08 10.99 1.99
CA ALA A 15 0.82 12.20 1.25
C ALA A 15 1.06 11.97 -0.25
N ARG A 16 0.18 12.53 -1.08
CA ARG A 16 0.44 12.68 -2.50
C ARG A 16 1.19 14.00 -2.66
N SER A 17 2.35 13.99 -3.31
CA SER A 17 3.01 15.22 -3.76
C SER A 17 2.12 15.91 -4.81
N TRP A 18 1.17 16.73 -4.38
CA TRP A 18 0.71 17.88 -5.14
C TRP A 18 1.62 19.04 -4.70
N ASP A 19 2.14 19.80 -5.67
CA ASP A 19 2.91 21.04 -5.46
C ASP A 19 4.42 20.93 -5.22
N GLY A 20 5.13 20.13 -6.02
CA GLY A 20 6.56 20.36 -6.28
C GLY A 20 7.53 20.01 -5.15
N CYS A 21 7.06 19.40 -4.05
CA CYS A 21 7.94 18.69 -3.13
C CYS A 21 8.26 17.30 -3.69
N ASP A 22 9.54 17.03 -3.91
CA ASP A 22 10.02 15.71 -4.29
C ASP A 22 9.69 14.71 -3.18
N ALA A 23 8.71 13.86 -3.45
CA ALA A 23 8.47 12.67 -2.65
C ALA A 23 9.76 11.85 -2.58
N ILE A 24 10.13 11.51 -1.36
CA ILE A 24 11.31 10.70 -1.06
C ILE A 24 10.95 9.22 -1.30
N ASP A 25 11.93 8.39 -1.63
CA ASP A 25 11.76 6.94 -1.68
C ASP A 25 11.07 6.42 -0.40
N GLY A 26 9.96 5.68 -0.55
CA GLY A 26 9.19 5.12 0.57
C GLY A 26 7.72 5.55 0.69
N ASP A 27 7.25 6.41 -0.21
CA ASP A 27 5.84 6.85 -0.29
C ASP A 27 4.92 5.74 -0.79
N ILE A 28 3.95 5.38 0.04
CA ILE A 28 3.04 4.25 -0.18
C ILE A 28 2.14 4.53 -1.40
N VAL A 29 1.64 5.76 -1.55
CA VAL A 29 0.74 6.17 -2.64
C VAL A 29 1.38 6.01 -4.03
N ARG A 30 2.71 6.16 -4.14
CA ARG A 30 3.42 6.03 -5.42
C ARG A 30 3.42 4.61 -5.97
N THR A 31 3.14 3.62 -5.12
CA THR A 31 3.11 2.21 -5.49
C THR A 31 1.73 1.74 -5.96
N TYR A 32 0.74 2.63 -6.05
CA TYR A 32 -0.63 2.25 -6.42
C TYR A 32 -0.70 1.48 -7.75
N SER A 33 -1.20 0.24 -7.71
CA SER A 33 -1.15 -0.69 -8.85
C SER A 33 -2.43 -1.50 -9.08
N ALA A 34 -3.54 -1.16 -8.41
CA ALA A 34 -4.77 -1.96 -8.51
C ALA A 34 -5.29 -2.15 -9.93
N ASP A 35 -5.17 -1.12 -10.76
CA ASP A 35 -5.51 -1.12 -12.19
C ASP A 35 -4.64 -2.06 -13.04
N LEU A 36 -3.46 -2.43 -12.54
CA LEU A 36 -2.47 -3.23 -13.28
C LEU A 36 -2.52 -4.72 -12.92
N ILE A 37 -3.04 -5.06 -11.74
CA ILE A 37 -3.06 -6.43 -11.21
C ILE A 37 -4.01 -7.34 -12.03
N SER A 38 -5.11 -6.80 -12.56
CA SER A 38 -6.07 -7.54 -13.39
C SER A 38 -5.71 -7.59 -14.88
N GLU A 39 -4.79 -6.74 -15.35
CA GLU A 39 -4.52 -6.54 -16.77
C GLU A 39 -3.32 -7.33 -17.30
N SER A 40 -2.75 -8.24 -16.51
CA SER A 40 -1.47 -8.92 -16.82
C SER A 40 -0.28 -7.96 -17.05
N LYS A 41 -0.44 -6.69 -16.69
CA LYS A 41 0.59 -5.65 -16.77
C LYS A 41 1.55 -5.77 -15.59
N LYS A 42 2.69 -5.08 -15.68
CA LYS A 42 3.64 -4.99 -14.56
C LYS A 42 3.06 -4.08 -13.50
N ILE A 43 3.08 -4.51 -12.23
CA ILE A 43 2.77 -3.61 -11.12
C ILE A 43 3.80 -2.48 -11.04
N ARG A 44 3.44 -1.36 -10.41
CA ARG A 44 4.36 -0.24 -10.16
C ARG A 44 5.42 -0.64 -9.14
N GLY A 45 6.25 0.32 -8.71
CA GLY A 45 7.25 0.10 -7.67
C GLY A 45 6.65 -0.48 -6.39
N VAL A 46 7.49 -1.05 -5.54
CA VAL A 46 7.11 -1.55 -4.21
C VAL A 46 7.70 -0.64 -3.14
N PHE A 47 7.11 -0.64 -1.96
CA PHE A 47 7.69 -0.01 -0.78
C PHE A 47 8.01 -1.07 0.27
N GLU A 48 9.00 -0.81 1.10
CA GLU A 48 9.36 -1.70 2.20
C GLU A 48 8.67 -1.27 3.49
N TRP A 49 8.18 -2.25 4.23
CA TRP A 49 7.66 -2.10 5.58
C TRP A 49 8.05 -3.32 6.42
N GLN A 50 8.77 -3.10 7.52
CA GLN A 50 9.23 -4.15 8.43
C GLN A 50 9.95 -5.32 7.72
N GLY A 51 10.78 -5.01 6.71
CA GLY A 51 11.53 -6.01 5.94
C GLY A 51 10.71 -6.79 4.90
N ARG A 52 9.43 -6.45 4.72
CA ARG A 52 8.53 -7.03 3.71
C ARG A 52 8.25 -5.98 2.62
N ALA A 53 8.07 -6.44 1.38
CA ALA A 53 7.75 -5.57 0.25
C ALA A 53 6.24 -5.51 0.05
N PHE A 54 5.70 -4.33 -0.20
CA PHE A 54 4.28 -4.10 -0.39
C PHE A 54 4.01 -3.25 -1.64
N VAL A 55 2.82 -3.40 -2.19
CA VAL A 55 2.30 -2.58 -3.28
C VAL A 55 0.92 -2.04 -2.91
N CYS A 56 0.70 -0.75 -3.11
CA CYS A 56 -0.57 -0.11 -2.80
C CYS A 56 -1.65 -0.54 -3.80
N VAL A 57 -2.84 -0.83 -3.29
CA VAL A 57 -4.01 -1.28 -4.06
C VAL A 57 -5.27 -0.44 -3.81
N SER A 58 -5.27 0.40 -2.78
CA SER A 58 -6.33 1.38 -2.59
C SER A 58 -5.79 2.64 -1.95
N VAL A 59 -6.29 3.80 -2.38
CA VAL A 59 -5.97 5.11 -1.79
C VAL A 59 -7.29 5.78 -1.44
N PHE A 60 -7.45 6.15 -0.18
CA PHE A 60 -8.65 6.77 0.33
C PHE A 60 -8.37 8.23 0.70
N HIS A 61 -9.14 9.12 0.10
CA HIS A 61 -9.05 10.57 0.32
C HIS A 61 -10.17 11.04 1.24
N GLN A 62 -9.88 12.00 2.11
CA GLN A 62 -10.89 12.89 2.66
C GLN A 62 -10.65 14.31 2.14
N LYS A 63 -11.52 15.25 2.51
CA LYS A 63 -11.47 16.65 2.03
C LYS A 63 -10.09 17.31 2.18
N ASP A 64 -9.31 16.89 3.17
CA ASP A 64 -8.01 17.48 3.50
C ASP A 64 -6.80 16.70 2.93
N GLY A 65 -7.02 15.71 2.05
CA GLY A 65 -5.96 14.89 1.43
C GLY A 65 -6.13 13.37 1.62
N VAL A 66 -5.06 12.60 1.38
CA VAL A 66 -5.06 11.13 1.58
C VAL A 66 -5.10 10.82 3.08
N LYS A 67 -6.05 9.98 3.51
CA LYS A 67 -6.16 9.55 4.92
C LYS A 67 -5.79 8.11 5.17
N TRP A 68 -5.79 7.23 4.19
CA TRP A 68 -5.19 5.90 4.36
C TRP A 68 -5.00 5.20 3.01
N CYS A 69 -4.12 4.21 3.01
CA CYS A 69 -3.87 3.34 1.89
C CYS A 69 -4.09 1.88 2.29
N GLU A 70 -4.61 1.07 1.39
CA GLU A 70 -4.48 -0.39 1.50
C GLU A 70 -3.35 -0.84 0.59
N ALA A 71 -2.55 -1.77 1.08
CA ALA A 71 -1.47 -2.37 0.32
C ALA A 71 -1.42 -3.86 0.60
N VAL A 72 -0.94 -4.61 -0.39
CA VAL A 72 -0.75 -6.06 -0.32
C VAL A 72 0.73 -6.38 -0.39
N GLU A 73 1.14 -7.42 0.32
CA GLU A 73 2.51 -7.91 0.27
C GLU A 73 2.84 -8.44 -1.12
N VAL A 74 4.09 -8.26 -1.54
CA VAL A 74 4.66 -8.81 -2.77
C VAL A 74 5.69 -9.87 -2.39
N VAL A 75 5.35 -11.14 -2.63
CA VAL A 75 6.16 -12.30 -2.23
C VAL A 75 6.74 -13.01 -3.45
N PRO A 76 8.03 -13.36 -3.48
CA PRO A 76 8.55 -14.25 -4.52
C PRO A 76 7.80 -15.57 -4.55
N VAL A 77 7.47 -16.09 -5.75
CA VAL A 77 6.65 -17.31 -5.92
C VAL A 77 7.14 -18.48 -5.07
N GLY A 78 8.46 -18.71 -5.02
CA GLY A 78 9.05 -19.82 -4.24
C GLY A 78 9.04 -19.64 -2.71
N LEU A 79 8.76 -18.44 -2.23
CA LEU A 79 8.65 -18.13 -0.79
C LEU A 79 7.20 -17.99 -0.33
N PHE A 80 6.26 -17.88 -1.28
CA PHE A 80 4.85 -17.80 -0.97
C PHE A 80 4.37 -19.15 -0.43
N LYS A 81 4.01 -19.15 0.85
CA LYS A 81 3.36 -20.28 1.50
C LYS A 81 1.91 -19.87 1.71
N PRO A 82 0.97 -20.38 0.90
CA PRO A 82 -0.42 -20.10 1.16
C PRO A 82 -0.76 -20.71 2.52
N GLU A 83 -1.21 -19.89 3.48
CA GLU A 83 -1.74 -20.40 4.74
C GLU A 83 -3.08 -21.13 4.55
N ARG A 84 -3.57 -21.23 3.31
CA ARG A 84 -4.90 -21.71 2.95
C ARG A 84 -4.83 -22.59 1.72
N ASP A 85 -5.44 -23.77 1.81
CA ASP A 85 -5.35 -24.80 0.77
C ASP A 85 -6.21 -24.51 -0.47
N SER A 86 -7.09 -23.50 -0.45
CA SER A 86 -7.92 -23.16 -1.61
C SER A 86 -8.29 -21.67 -1.74
N LEU A 87 -8.47 -21.23 -2.99
CA LEU A 87 -9.05 -19.93 -3.36
C LEU A 87 -10.51 -19.78 -2.90
N GLU A 88 -11.21 -20.87 -2.54
CA GLU A 88 -12.58 -20.82 -2.01
C GLU A 88 -12.64 -20.23 -0.58
N GLU A 89 -11.52 -20.24 0.15
CA GLU A 89 -11.41 -19.56 1.44
C GLU A 89 -10.99 -18.08 1.32
N ALA A 90 -10.71 -17.59 0.11
CA ALA A 90 -10.44 -16.18 -0.18
C ALA A 90 -11.77 -15.42 -0.27
N GLY A 91 -12.25 -14.97 0.88
CA GLY A 91 -13.57 -14.35 1.03
C GLY A 91 -14.02 -14.22 2.48
N LYS A 92 -13.21 -14.70 3.45
CA LYS A 92 -13.45 -14.46 4.86
C LYS A 92 -13.24 -12.96 5.16
N PRO A 93 -13.99 -12.39 6.11
CA PRO A 93 -13.68 -11.07 6.66
C PRO A 93 -12.22 -11.08 7.14
N GLY A 94 -11.39 -10.23 6.56
CA GLY A 94 -9.92 -10.23 6.73
C GLY A 94 -9.17 -10.31 5.40
N ASP A 95 -9.81 -10.85 4.36
CA ASP A 95 -9.13 -11.12 3.09
C ASP A 95 -9.07 -9.92 2.17
N CYS A 96 -7.95 -9.81 1.47
CA CYS A 96 -7.79 -8.96 0.32
C CYS A 96 -8.17 -9.70 -0.95
N PHE A 97 -8.90 -9.01 -1.83
CA PHE A 97 -9.30 -9.50 -3.15
C PHE A 97 -8.12 -10.04 -3.98
N TYR A 98 -6.91 -9.52 -3.76
CA TYR A 98 -5.73 -9.87 -4.55
C TYR A 98 -4.89 -11.02 -3.96
N TYR A 99 -5.24 -11.59 -2.80
CA TYR A 99 -4.44 -12.63 -2.17
C TYR A 99 -4.24 -13.85 -3.09
N GLY A 100 -3.02 -14.37 -3.17
CA GLY A 100 -2.65 -15.47 -4.05
C GLY A 100 -2.53 -15.10 -5.53
N THR A 101 -2.83 -13.85 -5.92
CA THR A 101 -2.74 -13.42 -7.32
C THR A 101 -1.28 -13.34 -7.75
N GLN A 102 -0.93 -14.05 -8.82
CA GLN A 102 0.40 -13.97 -9.42
C GLN A 102 0.48 -12.79 -10.39
N VAL A 103 1.44 -11.89 -10.18
CA VAL A 103 1.68 -10.71 -11.00
C VAL A 103 3.15 -10.60 -11.42
N LYS A 104 3.47 -9.61 -12.25
CA LYS A 104 4.84 -9.34 -12.71
C LYS A 104 5.42 -8.10 -12.05
N LYS A 105 6.57 -8.24 -11.40
CA LYS A 105 7.43 -7.13 -10.97
C LYS A 105 8.68 -7.11 -11.86
N GLY A 106 8.75 -6.17 -12.80
CA GLY A 106 9.86 -6.12 -13.75
C GLY A 106 9.87 -7.34 -14.69
N LYS A 107 10.82 -8.25 -14.53
CA LYS A 107 10.90 -9.54 -15.25
C LYS A 107 10.51 -10.74 -14.37
N GLU A 108 10.31 -10.52 -13.08
CA GLU A 108 10.08 -11.56 -12.09
C GLU A 108 8.58 -11.78 -11.87
N ALA A 109 8.21 -13.04 -11.63
CA ALA A 109 6.88 -13.39 -11.15
C ALA A 109 6.86 -13.32 -9.62
N VAL A 110 5.81 -12.72 -9.09
CA VAL A 110 5.57 -12.55 -7.65
C VAL A 110 4.11 -12.88 -7.35
N VAL A 111 3.81 -13.22 -6.10
CA VAL A 111 2.46 -13.50 -5.60
C VAL A 111 2.08 -12.42 -4.60
N LEU A 112 0.82 -12.00 -4.65
CA LEU A 112 0.28 -11.02 -3.71
C LEU A 112 -0.18 -11.72 -2.44
N GLY A 113 0.34 -11.29 -1.29
CA GLY A 113 0.11 -11.90 0.01
C GLY A 113 -0.88 -11.13 0.86
N GLU A 114 -0.61 -11.06 2.16
CA GLU A 114 -1.45 -10.40 3.15
C GLU A 114 -1.65 -8.91 2.84
N ALA A 115 -2.79 -8.36 3.26
CA ALA A 115 -3.06 -6.93 3.17
C ALA A 115 -2.91 -6.23 4.50
N LEU A 116 -2.38 -5.01 4.43
CA LEU A 116 -2.30 -4.07 5.53
C LEU A 116 -3.00 -2.76 5.14
N THR A 117 -3.61 -2.13 6.14
CA THR A 117 -4.17 -0.78 6.01
C THR A 117 -3.22 0.21 6.67
N PHE A 118 -2.64 1.11 5.90
CA PHE A 118 -1.73 2.14 6.39
C PHE A 118 -2.50 3.41 6.68
N ILE A 119 -2.53 3.82 7.95
CA ILE A 119 -3.24 5.00 8.45
C ILE A 119 -2.23 6.02 9.02
N PRO A 120 -2.54 7.33 9.02
CA PRO A 120 -1.67 8.36 9.56
C PRO A 120 -1.57 8.18 11.07
N ASP A 121 -0.35 8.27 11.58
CA ASP A 121 -0.12 8.42 13.00
C ASP A 121 -0.47 9.83 13.45
N GLN A 122 -1.62 9.97 14.11
CA GLN A 122 -2.11 11.25 14.64
C GLN A 122 -1.34 11.74 15.87
N SER A 123 -0.43 10.93 16.43
CA SER A 123 0.45 11.37 17.50
C SER A 123 1.65 12.17 16.98
N CYS A 124 1.90 12.16 15.66
CA CYS A 124 2.91 13.00 15.04
C CYS A 124 2.37 14.41 14.83
N ASP A 125 3.14 15.42 15.26
CA ASP A 125 2.89 16.85 14.99
C ASP A 125 3.16 17.24 13.52
N TRP A 126 2.72 16.40 12.58
CA TRP A 126 2.87 16.67 11.16
C TRP A 126 1.85 17.72 10.73
N ALA A 127 2.36 18.91 10.37
CA ALA A 127 1.54 20.06 10.00
C ALA A 127 0.87 19.93 8.61
N GLY A 128 1.16 18.85 7.86
CA GLY A 128 0.72 18.70 6.47
C GLY A 128 1.47 19.63 5.50
N PRO A 129 1.24 19.49 4.19
CA PRO A 129 1.85 20.35 3.18
C PRO A 129 1.29 21.79 3.18
N GLU A 130 0.05 22.01 3.63
CA GLU A 130 -0.59 23.34 3.58
C GLU A 130 -0.06 24.31 4.65
N LYS A 131 0.33 23.83 5.84
CA LYS A 131 0.85 24.71 6.92
C LYS A 131 2.28 25.21 6.71
N GLN A 132 2.98 24.77 5.65
CA GLN A 132 4.32 25.30 5.35
C GLN A 132 4.30 26.63 4.60
N GLN A 133 3.14 27.09 4.11
CA GLN A 133 3.02 28.38 3.42
C GLN A 133 2.82 29.59 4.35
N GLU A 134 2.62 29.40 5.66
CA GLU A 134 2.42 30.51 6.62
C GLU A 134 3.71 30.92 7.38
N LEU A 135 4.89 30.44 6.96
CA LEU A 135 6.18 30.69 7.64
C LEU A 135 7.15 31.62 6.89
N PHE A 136 6.66 32.48 6.00
CA PHE A 136 7.46 33.53 5.35
C PHE A 136 6.79 34.90 5.41
#